data_AF-A0A2V7P2Q5-F1
#
_entry.id   AF-A0A2V7P2Q5-F1
#
_cell.length_a   1.000
_cell.length_b   1.000
_cell.length_c   1.000
_cell.angle_alpha   90.00
_cell.angle_beta   90.00
_cell.angle_gamma   90.00
#
_symmetry.space_group_name_H-M   'P 1'
#
loop_
_entity.id
_entity.type
_entity.pdbx_description
1 polymer ?
#
loop_
_entity_poly.entity_id
_entity_poly.type
_entity_poly.pdbx_seq_one_letter_code
_entity_poly.pdbx_strand_id
1 'polypeptide(L)'
;MPDPELIAQRLARCVELFRDPDAKQVQKAEFRALLGLLKDQTVVITDSAGQLLVNGVAVQGKVGSLIQRIGLHNVGEITIQPHAPPSDVFELLSALSDQPALGTEDIPTRLRQAGVSRVTVAIADVAPPARVSGPASRVAPESDDVLGELERNPQAPDVGRLLDALVRQVETAFKAGQFEQVLTLVASISRGLQRVPRGSDARRHYGIAFKRVYTKAMLERLAHLVSVPKHRSDAILALQRAGAGGVKVLIDLLVAAPAMAERRVLF
;
A
#
# COMPACT_ATOMS: atom_id res chain seq x y z
N MET A 1 0.58 33.17 10.41
CA MET A 1 0.45 31.83 9.80
C MET A 1 -0.10 30.90 10.86
N PRO A 2 -1.10 30.05 10.55
CA PRO A 2 -1.52 29.01 11.45
C PRO A 2 -0.38 28.02 11.69
N ASP A 3 -0.24 27.58 12.93
CA ASP A 3 0.81 26.68 13.39
C ASP A 3 0.73 25.33 12.64
N PRO A 4 1.80 24.91 11.92
CA PRO A 4 1.85 23.61 11.22
C PRO A 4 1.52 22.43 12.14
N GLU A 5 1.93 22.52 13.41
CA GLU A 5 1.68 21.50 14.43
C GLU A 5 0.18 21.40 14.74
N LEU A 6 -0.48 22.54 14.95
CA LEU A 6 -1.92 22.61 15.19
C LEU A 6 -2.73 22.12 13.99
N ILE A 7 -2.34 22.48 12.76
CA ILE A 7 -2.99 21.99 11.52
C ILE A 7 -2.95 20.46 11.47
N ALA A 8 -1.76 19.88 11.69
CA ALA A 8 -1.56 18.45 11.63
C ALA A 8 -2.35 17.70 12.70
N GLN A 9 -2.36 18.21 13.93
CA GLN A 9 -3.11 17.62 15.05
C GLN A 9 -4.62 17.64 14.79
N ARG A 10 -5.17 18.77 14.30
CA ARG A 10 -6.59 18.86 13.97
C ARG A 10 -6.97 17.97 12.80
N LEU A 11 -6.11 17.87 11.78
CA LEU A 11 -6.33 16.96 10.66
C LEU A 11 -6.34 15.50 11.13
N ALA A 12 -5.38 15.09 11.96
CA ALA A 12 -5.34 13.76 12.56
C ALA A 12 -6.59 13.47 13.39
N ARG A 13 -7.02 14.43 14.21
CA ARG A 13 -8.23 14.31 15.03
C ARG A 13 -9.50 14.18 14.18
N CYS A 14 -9.61 14.96 13.10
CA CYS A 14 -10.71 14.83 12.14
C CYS A 14 -10.74 13.42 11.52
N VAL A 15 -9.60 12.90 11.06
CA VAL A 15 -9.54 11.54 10.47
C VAL A 15 -9.96 10.45 11.48
N GLU A 16 -9.65 10.61 12.77
CA GLU A 16 -10.15 9.71 13.82
C GLU A 16 -11.67 9.82 14.00
N LEU A 17 -12.19 11.04 14.12
CA LEU A 17 -13.62 11.29 14.35
C LEU A 17 -14.50 10.85 13.18
N PHE A 18 -13.99 10.91 11.94
CA PHE A 18 -14.71 10.43 10.76
C PHE A 18 -14.87 8.90 10.73
N ARG A 19 -14.11 8.17 11.55
CA ARG A 19 -14.24 6.71 11.71
C ARG A 19 -15.23 6.32 12.82
N ASP A 20 -15.62 7.27 13.66
CA ASP A 20 -16.54 7.07 14.76
C ASP A 20 -17.95 7.58 14.36
N PRO A 21 -18.90 6.68 14.03
CA PRO A 21 -20.22 7.09 13.56
C PRO A 21 -21.05 7.81 14.65
N ASP A 22 -20.68 7.68 15.92
CA ASP A 22 -21.42 8.23 17.06
C ASP A 22 -20.92 9.64 17.45
N ALA A 23 -19.75 10.07 16.95
CA ALA A 23 -19.10 11.33 17.33
C ALA A 23 -19.55 12.57 16.53
N LYS A 24 -20.74 12.56 15.90
CA LYS A 24 -21.18 13.57 14.90
C LYS A 24 -21.08 15.04 15.36
N GLN A 25 -21.38 15.33 16.63
CA GLN A 25 -21.30 16.71 17.14
C GLN A 25 -19.84 17.18 17.30
N VAL A 26 -18.98 16.30 17.83
CA VAL A 26 -17.55 16.56 17.99
C VAL A 26 -16.87 16.66 16.63
N GLN A 27 -17.23 15.78 15.68
CA GLN A 27 -16.78 15.82 14.28
C GLN A 27 -17.07 17.17 13.63
N LYS A 28 -18.31 17.68 13.75
CA LYS A 28 -18.70 18.99 13.18
C LYS A 28 -17.92 20.16 13.80
N ALA A 29 -17.69 20.13 15.11
CA ALA A 29 -16.93 21.17 15.80
C ALA A 29 -15.46 21.16 15.35
N GLU A 30 -14.83 19.99 15.33
CA GLU A 30 -13.43 19.83 14.93
C GLU A 30 -13.22 20.16 13.45
N PHE A 31 -14.14 19.74 12.59
CA PHE A 31 -14.11 20.04 11.17
C PHE A 31 -14.17 21.55 10.88
N ARG A 32 -15.05 22.29 11.58
CA ARG A 32 -15.09 23.76 11.46
C ARG A 32 -13.81 24.42 11.94
N ALA A 33 -13.22 23.92 13.03
CA ALA A 33 -11.95 24.44 13.55
C ALA A 33 -10.81 24.23 12.54
N LEU A 34 -10.74 23.06 11.91
CA LEU A 34 -9.79 22.77 10.83
C LEU A 34 -9.97 23.72 9.64
N LEU A 35 -11.20 23.91 9.15
CA LEU A 35 -11.48 24.84 8.03
C LEU A 35 -11.03 26.27 8.31
N GLY A 36 -11.13 26.72 9.57
CA GLY A 36 -10.62 28.03 9.99
C GLY A 36 -9.10 28.17 9.82
N LEU A 37 -8.33 27.10 9.98
CA LEU A 37 -6.87 27.10 9.80
C LEU A 37 -6.44 27.00 8.33
N LEU A 38 -7.26 26.39 7.47
CA LEU A 38 -6.97 26.17 6.05
C LEU A 38 -7.36 27.35 5.15
N LYS A 39 -8.07 28.35 5.69
CA LYS A 39 -8.75 29.37 4.89
C LYS A 39 -7.80 30.23 4.04
N ASP A 40 -6.69 30.66 4.62
CA ASP A 40 -5.90 31.79 4.08
C ASP A 40 -4.54 31.37 3.53
N GLN A 41 -4.23 30.07 3.46
CA GLN A 41 -2.96 29.58 2.93
C GLN A 41 -3.07 28.23 2.23
N THR A 42 -2.16 27.98 1.31
CA THR A 42 -1.92 26.62 0.80
C THR A 42 -1.29 25.78 1.91
N VAL A 43 -1.82 24.58 2.11
CA VAL A 43 -1.27 23.59 3.04
C VAL A 43 -0.81 22.39 2.24
N VAL A 44 0.48 22.10 2.31
CA VAL A 44 1.13 20.93 1.71
C VAL A 44 1.52 20.00 2.84
N ILE A 45 1.12 18.74 2.73
CA ILE A 45 1.36 17.70 3.73
C ILE A 45 2.09 16.56 3.04
N THR A 46 3.25 16.19 3.56
CA THR A 46 4.05 15.07 3.05
C THR A 46 4.45 14.14 4.19
N ASP A 47 4.71 12.88 3.87
CA ASP A 47 5.36 11.92 4.78
C ASP A 47 6.78 11.67 4.29
N SER A 48 7.77 11.96 5.14
CA SER A 48 9.17 11.62 4.90
C SER A 48 9.66 10.69 6.00
N ALA A 49 9.94 9.44 5.64
CA ALA A 49 10.48 8.42 6.56
C ALA A 49 9.66 8.23 7.86
N GLY A 50 8.33 8.37 7.80
CA GLY A 50 7.45 8.24 8.97
C GLY A 50 7.36 9.52 9.81
N GLN A 51 7.87 10.63 9.30
CA GLN A 51 7.69 11.96 9.87
C GLN A 51 6.80 12.80 8.95
N LEU A 52 5.70 13.30 9.53
CA LEU A 52 4.79 14.20 8.82
C LEU A 52 5.42 15.59 8.72
N LEU A 53 5.44 16.15 7.52
CA LEU A 53 5.78 17.55 7.29
C LEU A 53 4.53 18.30 6.86
N VAL A 54 4.33 19.48 7.44
CA VAL A 54 3.30 20.43 7.01
C VAL A 54 4.01 21.70 6.55
N ASN A 55 3.83 22.06 5.28
CA ASN A 55 4.55 23.16 4.62
C ASN A 55 6.08 23.05 4.79
N GLY A 56 6.61 21.82 4.76
CA GLY A 56 8.05 21.53 4.95
C GLY A 56 8.53 21.56 6.41
N VAL A 57 7.65 21.84 7.38
CA VAL A 57 7.97 21.82 8.81
C VAL A 57 7.61 20.46 9.40
N ALA A 58 8.58 19.81 10.01
CA ALA A 58 8.38 18.54 10.70
C ALA A 58 7.47 18.69 11.94
N VAL A 59 6.45 17.86 12.02
CA VAL A 59 5.47 17.84 13.11
C VAL A 59 5.90 16.80 14.15
N GLN A 60 5.80 17.15 15.43
CA GLN A 60 6.21 16.28 16.56
C GLN A 60 5.07 15.78 17.44
N GLY A 61 3.87 16.35 17.31
CA GLY A 61 2.73 16.01 18.14
C GLY A 61 2.04 14.70 17.77
N LYS A 62 0.84 14.51 18.31
CA LYS A 62 0.06 13.27 18.20
C LYS A 62 -0.59 13.12 16.81
N VAL A 63 0.22 12.77 15.81
CA VAL A 63 -0.21 12.59 14.41
C VAL A 63 0.00 11.17 13.89
N GLY A 64 0.34 10.22 14.76
CA GLY A 64 0.63 8.83 14.36
C GLY A 64 -0.53 8.14 13.63
N SER A 65 -1.78 8.44 14.02
CA SER A 65 -2.97 7.93 13.32
C SER A 65 -3.03 8.46 11.88
N LEU A 66 -2.77 9.74 11.65
CA LEU A 66 -2.73 10.34 10.32
C LEU A 66 -1.60 9.76 9.45
N ILE A 67 -0.39 9.63 9.99
CA ILE A 67 0.76 9.02 9.28
C ILE A 67 0.42 7.59 8.85
N GLN A 68 -0.17 6.80 9.75
CA GLN A 68 -0.62 5.45 9.43
C GLN A 68 -1.63 5.45 8.27
N ARG A 69 -2.57 6.40 8.23
CA ARG A 69 -3.59 6.49 7.18
C ARG A 69 -3.01 6.92 5.85
N ILE A 70 -2.12 7.91 5.84
CA ILE A 70 -1.36 8.33 4.65
C ILE A 70 -0.58 7.14 4.08
N GLY A 71 0.13 6.39 4.93
CA GLY A 71 0.87 5.19 4.53
C GLY A 71 -0.02 4.05 4.02
N LEU A 72 -1.19 3.82 4.64
CA LEU A 72 -2.15 2.81 4.19
C LEU A 72 -2.70 3.11 2.79
N HIS A 73 -2.91 4.39 2.47
CA HIS A 73 -3.42 4.86 1.18
C HIS A 73 -2.33 5.17 0.16
N ASN A 74 -1.05 4.94 0.49
CA ASN A 74 0.11 5.26 -0.34
C ASN A 74 0.16 6.75 -0.77
N VAL A 75 -0.32 7.65 0.07
CA VAL A 75 -0.32 9.09 -0.21
C VAL A 75 1.09 9.64 0.02
N GLY A 76 1.65 10.32 -0.98
CA GLY A 76 2.97 10.96 -0.91
C GLY A 76 2.88 12.45 -0.60
N GLU A 77 1.85 13.11 -1.15
CA GLU A 77 1.60 14.53 -0.92
C GLU A 77 0.10 14.82 -0.90
N ILE A 78 -0.33 15.70 0.00
CA ILE A 78 -1.66 16.30 0.00
C ILE A 78 -1.47 17.80 -0.10
N THR A 79 -2.10 18.43 -1.09
CA THR A 79 -2.09 19.87 -1.27
C THR A 79 -3.51 20.40 -1.16
N ILE A 80 -3.76 21.26 -0.18
CA ILE A 80 -5.03 21.95 0.06
C ILE A 80 -4.83 23.42 -0.29
N GLN A 81 -5.56 23.92 -1.30
CA GLN A 81 -5.50 25.32 -1.72
C GLN A 81 -6.28 26.24 -0.76
N PRO A 82 -5.90 27.53 -0.67
CA PRO A 82 -6.66 28.49 0.12
C PRO A 82 -8.12 28.56 -0.35
N HIS A 83 -9.01 28.82 0.59
CA HIS A 83 -10.46 28.82 0.39
C HIS A 83 -11.00 27.52 -0.24
N ALA A 84 -10.38 26.37 0.04
CA ALA A 84 -10.95 25.06 -0.29
C ALA A 84 -12.39 24.96 0.23
N PRO A 85 -13.37 24.55 -0.62
CA PRO A 85 -14.74 24.34 -0.16
C PRO A 85 -14.77 23.32 0.99
N PRO A 86 -15.71 23.47 1.95
CA PRO A 86 -15.91 22.46 2.99
C PRO A 86 -16.16 21.06 2.40
N SER A 87 -16.85 20.93 1.26
CA SER A 87 -17.04 19.65 0.58
C SER A 87 -15.72 18.99 0.20
N ASP A 88 -14.75 19.74 -0.34
CA ASP A 88 -13.47 19.20 -0.80
C ASP A 88 -12.64 18.64 0.36
N VAL A 89 -12.59 19.37 1.48
CA VAL A 89 -11.88 18.92 2.69
C VAL A 89 -12.62 17.76 3.35
N PHE A 90 -13.95 17.74 3.29
CA PHE A 90 -14.76 16.63 3.79
C PHE A 90 -14.51 15.34 3.00
N GLU A 91 -14.47 15.41 1.67
CA GLU A 91 -14.19 14.27 0.80
C GLU A 91 -12.77 13.73 1.02
N LEU A 92 -11.79 14.62 1.20
CA LEU A 92 -10.43 14.22 1.60
C LEU A 92 -10.44 13.45 2.92
N LEU A 93 -11.07 14.01 3.96
CA LEU A 93 -11.13 13.39 5.28
C LEU A 93 -11.85 12.04 5.23
N SER A 94 -12.95 11.95 4.49
CA SER A 94 -13.70 10.72 4.29
C SER A 94 -12.85 9.67 3.60
N ALA A 95 -12.21 10.02 2.47
CA ALA A 95 -11.31 9.12 1.75
C ALA A 95 -10.12 8.66 2.61
N LEU A 96 -9.51 9.57 3.38
CA LEU A 96 -8.44 9.26 4.32
C LEU A 96 -8.91 8.46 5.54
N SER A 97 -10.20 8.46 5.89
CA SER A 97 -10.76 7.74 7.05
C SER A 97 -11.30 6.37 6.70
N ASP A 98 -11.72 6.17 5.44
CA ASP A 98 -12.22 4.91 4.91
C ASP A 98 -11.15 3.83 4.82
N GLN A 99 -11.42 2.66 5.38
CA GLN A 99 -10.49 1.54 5.28
C GLN A 99 -10.27 1.17 3.80
N PRO A 100 -9.03 1.27 3.27
CA PRO A 100 -8.79 0.86 1.90
C PRO A 100 -9.05 -0.64 1.80
N ALA A 101 -10.12 -1.03 1.11
CA ALA A 101 -10.36 -2.41 0.77
C ALA A 101 -9.50 -2.77 -0.45
N LEU A 102 -9.12 -4.04 -0.60
CA LEU A 102 -8.42 -4.44 -1.83
C LEU A 102 -9.33 -4.17 -3.04
N GLY A 103 -8.85 -3.32 -3.95
CA GLY A 103 -9.58 -2.96 -5.19
C GLY A 103 -10.50 -1.74 -5.07
N THR A 104 -10.53 -1.03 -3.93
CA THR A 104 -11.12 0.32 -3.92
C THR A 104 -10.24 1.29 -4.68
N GLU A 105 -10.88 2.20 -5.42
CA GLU A 105 -10.21 3.27 -6.15
C GLU A 105 -9.28 4.07 -5.24
N ASP A 106 -8.15 4.50 -5.79
CA ASP A 106 -7.21 5.35 -5.07
C ASP A 106 -7.83 6.70 -4.72
N ILE A 107 -7.31 7.35 -3.67
CA ILE A 107 -7.82 8.64 -3.21
C ILE A 107 -7.89 9.67 -4.34
N PRO A 108 -6.88 9.81 -5.23
CA PRO A 108 -6.96 10.78 -6.32
C PRO A 108 -8.09 10.50 -7.31
N THR A 109 -8.40 9.23 -7.62
CA THR A 109 -9.53 8.89 -8.48
C THR A 109 -10.86 9.21 -7.80
N ARG A 110 -11.00 8.88 -6.51
CA ARG A 110 -12.21 9.19 -5.74
C ARG A 110 -12.49 10.69 -5.65
N LEU A 111 -11.45 11.49 -5.35
CA LEU A 111 -11.59 12.95 -5.28
C LEU A 111 -11.99 13.55 -6.63
N ARG A 112 -11.42 13.05 -7.73
CA ARG A 112 -11.82 13.48 -9.09
C ARG A 112 -13.27 13.12 -9.40
N GLN A 113 -13.72 11.92 -9.04
CA GLN A 113 -15.13 11.52 -9.23
C GLN A 113 -16.09 12.33 -8.37
N ALA A 114 -15.69 12.72 -7.16
CA ALA A 114 -16.44 13.61 -6.28
C ALA A 114 -16.42 15.09 -6.73
N GLY A 115 -15.71 15.43 -7.82
CA GLY A 115 -15.64 16.80 -8.34
C GLY A 115 -14.78 17.75 -7.50
N VAL A 116 -13.89 17.22 -6.67
CA VAL A 116 -12.99 18.00 -5.82
C VAL A 116 -12.02 18.79 -6.70
N SER A 117 -11.86 20.08 -6.40
CA SER A 117 -11.14 21.02 -7.26
C SER A 117 -10.01 21.78 -6.55
N ARG A 118 -10.09 21.90 -5.22
CA ARG A 118 -9.12 22.66 -4.40
C ARG A 118 -8.28 21.80 -3.48
N VAL A 119 -8.46 20.48 -3.54
CA VAL A 119 -7.64 19.51 -2.82
C VAL A 119 -7.06 18.52 -3.83
N THR A 120 -5.74 18.39 -3.81
CA THR A 120 -5.00 17.46 -4.65
C THR A 120 -4.29 16.45 -3.77
N VAL A 121 -4.30 15.19 -4.18
CA VAL A 121 -3.56 14.13 -3.53
C VAL A 121 -2.67 13.48 -4.59
N ALA A 122 -1.37 13.41 -4.30
CA ALA A 122 -0.43 12.63 -5.10
C ALA A 122 -0.16 11.31 -4.37
N ILE A 123 -0.27 10.21 -5.11
CA ILE A 123 0.26 8.93 -4.65
C ILE A 123 1.79 9.05 -4.63
N ALA A 124 2.43 8.46 -3.63
CA ALA A 124 3.88 8.40 -3.58
C ALA A 124 4.40 7.60 -4.79
N ASP A 125 4.75 8.31 -5.86
CA ASP A 125 5.58 7.79 -6.94
C ASP A 125 7.01 7.68 -6.43
N VAL A 126 7.68 6.58 -6.78
CA VAL A 126 9.13 6.47 -6.62
C VAL A 126 9.75 7.53 -7.51
N ALA A 127 10.19 8.65 -6.94
CA ALA A 127 11.07 9.57 -7.65
C ALA A 127 12.30 8.77 -8.11
N PRO A 128 12.62 8.72 -9.42
CA PRO A 128 13.91 8.22 -9.85
C PRO A 128 14.98 9.14 -9.24
N PRO A 129 16.13 8.62 -8.76
CA PRO A 129 17.25 9.49 -8.45
C PRO A 129 17.60 10.30 -9.70
N ALA A 130 17.89 11.59 -9.50
CA ALA A 130 18.20 12.54 -10.55
C ALA A 130 19.18 11.94 -11.57
N ARG A 131 18.80 11.98 -12.86
CA ARG A 131 19.66 11.54 -13.96
C ARG A 131 20.89 12.45 -14.03
N VAL A 132 22.02 11.96 -13.54
CA VAL A 132 23.33 12.36 -14.06
C VAL A 132 23.55 11.59 -15.36
N SER A 133 23.44 12.29 -16.49
CA SER A 133 23.82 11.77 -17.80
C SER A 133 25.32 11.44 -17.80
N GLY A 134 25.65 10.16 -17.87
CA GLY A 134 26.99 9.65 -18.17
C GLY A 134 26.91 8.64 -19.32
N PRO A 135 27.91 8.59 -20.22
CA PRO A 135 27.82 7.83 -21.46
C PRO A 135 27.91 6.32 -21.22
N ALA A 136 27.30 5.59 -22.15
CA ALA A 136 27.09 4.15 -22.18
C ALA A 136 28.31 3.29 -21.78
N SER A 137 28.06 2.24 -21.00
CA SER A 137 28.78 0.98 -21.18
C SER A 137 28.06 -0.25 -20.65
N ARG A 138 27.87 -1.17 -21.60
CA ARG A 138 27.98 -2.64 -21.52
C ARG A 138 26.84 -3.45 -20.91
N VAL A 139 26.26 -4.23 -21.82
CA VAL A 139 25.56 -5.51 -21.65
C VAL A 139 26.37 -6.48 -20.79
N ALA A 140 25.71 -7.10 -19.80
CA ALA A 140 26.08 -8.38 -19.20
C ALA A 140 24.79 -9.12 -18.74
N PRO A 141 24.75 -10.47 -18.78
CA PRO A 141 23.55 -11.26 -18.54
C PRO A 141 23.35 -11.49 -17.03
N GLU A 142 22.50 -10.68 -16.39
CA GLU A 142 22.22 -10.81 -14.95
C GLU A 142 21.04 -11.76 -14.68
N SER A 143 21.23 -13.07 -14.76
CA SER A 143 20.17 -14.02 -14.40
C SER A 143 20.56 -15.14 -13.43
N ASP A 144 21.82 -15.27 -13.01
CA ASP A 144 22.24 -16.60 -12.55
C ASP A 144 22.02 -16.98 -11.07
N ASP A 145 21.74 -16.08 -10.12
CA ASP A 145 21.22 -16.55 -8.80
C ASP A 145 20.53 -15.47 -7.94
N VAL A 146 19.63 -14.67 -8.52
CA VAL A 146 18.89 -13.63 -7.77
C VAL A 146 18.12 -14.25 -6.58
N LEU A 147 17.60 -15.47 -6.77
CA LEU A 147 16.87 -16.20 -5.75
C LEU A 147 17.79 -16.63 -4.59
N GLY A 148 18.92 -17.24 -4.89
CA GLY A 148 19.89 -17.66 -3.88
C GLY A 148 20.54 -16.48 -3.16
N GLU A 149 20.71 -15.33 -3.81
CA GLU A 149 21.16 -14.09 -3.16
C GLU A 149 20.14 -13.59 -2.12
N LEU A 150 18.84 -13.57 -2.45
CA LEU A 150 17.79 -13.21 -1.50
C LEU A 150 17.70 -14.20 -0.33
N GLU A 151 17.91 -15.49 -0.60
CA GLU A 151 17.88 -16.54 0.43
C GLU A 151 19.09 -16.49 1.37
N ARG A 152 20.26 -16.10 0.86
CA ARG A 152 21.48 -15.89 1.66
C ARG A 152 21.39 -14.65 2.54
N ASN A 153 20.91 -13.52 2.00
CA ASN A 153 20.77 -12.27 2.75
C ASN A 153 19.45 -11.53 2.45
N PRO A 154 18.38 -11.77 3.22
CA PRO A 154 17.07 -11.13 3.02
C PRO A 154 17.03 -9.64 3.43
N GLN A 155 18.12 -9.10 3.99
CA GLN A 155 18.26 -7.68 4.33
C GLN A 155 19.44 -7.04 3.60
N ALA A 156 19.83 -7.58 2.44
CA ALA A 156 20.88 -7.00 1.64
C ALA A 156 20.58 -5.51 1.35
N PRO A 157 21.61 -4.64 1.33
CA PRO A 157 21.42 -3.21 1.04
C PRO A 157 20.66 -2.93 -0.27
N ASP A 158 20.75 -3.86 -1.23
CA ASP A 158 20.12 -3.82 -2.54
C ASP A 158 18.90 -4.75 -2.66
N VAL A 159 18.30 -5.18 -1.54
CA VAL A 159 17.13 -6.08 -1.51
C VAL A 159 15.98 -5.61 -2.40
N GLY A 160 15.80 -4.30 -2.56
CA GLY A 160 14.81 -3.73 -3.48
C GLY A 160 15.05 -4.13 -4.95
N ARG A 161 16.31 -4.10 -5.41
CA ARG A 161 16.69 -4.53 -6.77
C ARG A 161 16.48 -6.03 -6.95
N LEU A 162 16.89 -6.84 -5.98
CA LEU A 162 16.71 -8.30 -6.00
C LEU A 162 15.22 -8.66 -6.08
N LEU A 163 14.39 -7.99 -5.27
CA LEU A 163 12.94 -8.18 -5.29
C LEU A 163 12.32 -7.73 -6.60
N ASP A 164 12.74 -6.61 -7.18
CA ASP A 164 12.25 -6.15 -8.49
C ASP A 164 12.60 -7.14 -9.62
N ALA A 165 13.79 -7.76 -9.56
CA ALA A 165 14.16 -8.81 -10.50
C ALA A 165 13.29 -10.06 -10.31
N LEU A 166 13.03 -10.49 -9.07
CA LEU A 166 12.16 -11.62 -8.78
C LEU A 166 10.70 -11.37 -9.16
N VAL A 167 10.18 -10.15 -8.95
CA VAL A 167 8.83 -9.75 -9.41
C VAL A 167 8.72 -9.92 -10.93
N ARG A 168 9.72 -9.46 -11.70
CA ARG A 168 9.75 -9.65 -13.16
C ARG A 168 9.82 -11.13 -13.56
N GLN A 169 10.55 -11.95 -12.80
CA GLN A 169 10.59 -13.41 -13.03
C GLN A 169 9.22 -14.04 -12.77
N VAL A 170 8.53 -13.64 -11.68
CA VAL A 170 7.16 -14.08 -11.39
C VAL A 170 6.21 -13.68 -12.51
N GLU A 171 6.26 -12.43 -12.97
CA GLU A 171 5.41 -11.95 -14.07
C GLU A 171 5.67 -12.70 -15.38
N THR A 172 6.94 -12.97 -15.70
CA THR A 172 7.33 -13.73 -16.88
C THR A 172 6.83 -15.17 -16.81
N ALA A 173 7.07 -15.86 -15.68
CA ALA A 173 6.61 -17.23 -15.46
C ALA A 173 5.09 -17.32 -15.47
N PHE A 174 4.40 -16.33 -14.92
CA PHE A 174 2.94 -16.25 -14.92
C PHE A 174 2.38 -16.11 -16.35
N LYS A 175 2.95 -15.22 -17.16
CA LYS A 175 2.58 -15.05 -18.57
C LYS A 175 2.87 -16.31 -19.40
N ALA A 176 3.93 -17.05 -19.06
CA ALA A 176 4.29 -18.31 -19.69
C ALA A 176 3.48 -19.52 -19.19
N GLY A 177 2.61 -19.35 -18.19
CA GLY A 177 1.82 -20.44 -17.61
C GLY A 177 2.63 -21.43 -16.75
N GLN A 178 3.84 -21.06 -16.34
CA GLN A 178 4.74 -21.89 -15.54
C GLN A 178 4.40 -21.76 -14.04
N PHE A 179 3.25 -22.31 -13.64
CA PHE A 179 2.69 -22.09 -12.30
C PHE A 179 3.54 -22.67 -11.16
N GLU A 180 4.25 -23.78 -11.39
CA GLU A 180 5.18 -24.36 -10.40
C GLU A 180 6.32 -23.38 -10.08
N GLN A 181 6.84 -22.70 -11.09
CA GLN A 181 7.88 -21.70 -10.94
C GLN A 181 7.35 -20.44 -10.25
N VAL A 182 6.14 -19.99 -10.58
CA VAL A 182 5.45 -18.89 -9.88
C VAL A 182 5.32 -19.21 -8.39
N LEU A 183 4.80 -20.38 -8.03
CA LEU A 183 4.60 -20.79 -6.63
C LEU A 183 5.93 -20.85 -5.87
N THR A 184 6.98 -21.39 -6.50
CA THR A 184 8.32 -21.46 -5.92
C THR A 184 8.88 -20.06 -5.62
N LEU A 185 8.82 -19.15 -6.60
CA LEU A 185 9.32 -17.78 -6.45
C LEU A 185 8.54 -17.02 -5.35
N VAL A 186 7.21 -17.12 -5.34
CA VAL A 186 6.35 -16.47 -4.33
C VAL A 186 6.64 -17.01 -2.92
N ALA A 187 6.83 -18.32 -2.79
CA ALA A 187 7.19 -18.95 -1.52
C ALA A 187 8.55 -18.47 -1.00
N SER A 188 9.56 -18.36 -1.86
CA SER A 188 10.88 -17.85 -1.46
C SER A 188 10.88 -16.38 -1.08
N ILE A 189 10.17 -15.50 -1.82
CA ILE A 189 9.99 -14.09 -1.41
C ILE A 189 9.34 -14.02 -0.02
N SER A 190 8.36 -14.89 0.25
CA SER A 190 7.67 -14.96 1.55
C SER A 190 8.53 -15.45 2.69
N ARG A 191 9.38 -16.46 2.44
CA ARG A 191 10.37 -16.92 3.42
C ARG A 191 11.39 -15.82 3.73
N GLY A 192 11.80 -15.05 2.72
CA GLY A 192 12.62 -13.85 2.90
C GLY A 192 12.00 -12.87 3.90
N LEU A 193 10.76 -12.45 3.67
CA LEU A 193 10.05 -11.52 4.57
C LEU A 193 9.91 -12.04 6.01
N GLN A 194 9.71 -13.35 6.21
CA GLN A 194 9.61 -13.95 7.54
C GLN A 194 10.92 -13.82 8.35
N ARG A 195 12.07 -13.77 7.67
CA ARG A 195 13.40 -13.64 8.28
C ARG A 195 13.80 -12.18 8.55
N VAL A 196 13.06 -11.20 8.03
CA VAL A 196 13.34 -9.77 8.23
C VAL A 196 12.68 -9.25 9.52
N PRO A 197 13.41 -8.59 10.45
CA PRO A 197 12.85 -7.97 11.65
C PRO A 197 11.77 -6.91 11.34
N ARG A 198 10.75 -6.80 12.21
CA ARG A 198 9.55 -5.95 12.00
C ARG A 198 9.83 -4.45 11.79
N GLY A 199 10.95 -3.93 12.29
CA GLY A 199 11.35 -2.52 12.14
C GLY A 199 12.33 -2.26 10.99
N SER A 200 12.65 -3.24 10.16
CA SER A 200 13.64 -3.10 9.08
C SER A 200 13.06 -2.44 7.83
N ASP A 201 13.82 -1.53 7.23
CA ASP A 201 13.48 -0.88 5.95
C ASP A 201 13.29 -1.88 4.79
N ALA A 202 14.01 -3.00 4.81
CA ALA A 202 13.81 -4.12 3.90
C ALA A 202 12.34 -4.58 3.81
N ARG A 203 11.56 -4.57 4.91
CA ARG A 203 10.14 -5.02 4.88
C ARG A 203 9.27 -4.18 3.95
N ARG A 204 9.59 -2.88 3.79
CA ARG A 204 8.88 -2.00 2.86
C ARG A 204 9.04 -2.50 1.43
N HIS A 205 10.26 -2.90 1.05
CA HIS A 205 10.57 -3.45 -0.26
C HIS A 205 9.82 -4.75 -0.54
N TYR A 206 9.76 -5.67 0.44
CA TYR A 206 8.94 -6.88 0.33
C TYR A 206 7.44 -6.57 0.18
N GLY A 207 6.93 -5.58 0.90
CA GLY A 207 5.54 -5.13 0.76
C GLY A 207 5.23 -4.62 -0.65
N ILE A 208 6.14 -3.88 -1.27
CA ILE A 208 6.02 -3.42 -2.66
C ILE A 208 6.05 -4.59 -3.62
N ALA A 209 7.00 -5.52 -3.45
CA ALA A 209 7.11 -6.72 -4.27
C ALA A 209 5.82 -7.56 -4.23
N PHE A 210 5.24 -7.75 -3.04
CA PHE A 210 3.99 -8.47 -2.88
C PHE A 210 2.80 -7.78 -3.54
N LYS A 211 2.70 -6.45 -3.47
CA LYS A 211 1.64 -5.70 -4.17
C LYS A 211 1.69 -5.92 -5.69
N ARG A 212 2.90 -6.03 -6.26
CA ARG A 212 3.11 -6.25 -7.69
C ARG A 212 2.85 -7.70 -8.10
N VAL A 213 3.22 -8.66 -7.25
CA VAL A 213 3.01 -10.09 -7.47
C VAL A 213 1.53 -10.47 -7.37
N TYR A 214 0.84 -10.04 -6.30
CA TYR A 214 -0.54 -10.45 -6.01
C TYR A 214 -1.58 -9.55 -6.66
N THR A 215 -1.56 -9.49 -7.98
CA THR A 215 -2.62 -8.85 -8.76
C THR A 215 -3.92 -9.65 -8.71
N LYS A 216 -5.05 -9.03 -9.09
CA LYS A 216 -6.36 -9.72 -9.21
C LYS A 216 -6.26 -10.98 -10.08
N ALA A 217 -5.62 -10.87 -11.24
CA ALA A 217 -5.42 -12.00 -12.15
C ALA A 217 -4.59 -13.13 -11.53
N MET A 218 -3.55 -12.79 -10.75
CA MET A 218 -2.76 -13.77 -10.01
C MET A 218 -3.61 -14.48 -8.95
N LEU A 219 -4.40 -13.73 -8.17
CA LEU A 219 -5.26 -14.27 -7.12
C LEU A 219 -6.34 -15.21 -7.68
N GLU A 220 -7.02 -14.81 -8.76
CA GLU A 220 -7.99 -15.65 -9.47
C GLU A 220 -7.34 -16.93 -10.00
N ARG A 221 -6.11 -16.83 -10.53
CA ARG A 221 -5.39 -17.98 -11.04
C ARG A 221 -4.95 -18.92 -9.92
N LEU A 222 -4.44 -18.40 -8.80
CA LEU A 222 -4.11 -19.18 -7.62
C LEU A 222 -5.36 -19.88 -7.06
N ALA A 223 -6.51 -19.20 -7.04
CA ALA A 223 -7.78 -19.81 -6.65
C ALA A 223 -8.14 -21.02 -7.53
N HIS A 224 -7.93 -20.91 -8.85
CA HIS A 224 -8.14 -22.02 -9.76
C HIS A 224 -7.16 -23.20 -9.49
N LEU A 225 -5.91 -22.90 -9.14
CA LEU A 225 -4.90 -23.92 -8.82
C LEU A 225 -5.21 -24.68 -7.51
N VAL A 226 -5.99 -24.11 -6.59
CA VAL A 226 -6.48 -24.82 -5.40
C VAL A 226 -7.32 -26.05 -5.80
N SER A 227 -8.07 -25.96 -6.89
CA SER A 227 -8.86 -27.08 -7.41
C SER A 227 -8.01 -28.17 -8.06
N VAL A 228 -6.74 -27.89 -8.39
CA VAL A 228 -5.82 -28.85 -9.01
C VAL A 228 -5.04 -29.60 -7.91
N PRO A 229 -5.24 -30.91 -7.70
CA PRO A 229 -4.64 -31.64 -6.56
C PRO A 229 -3.12 -31.51 -6.47
N LYS A 230 -2.42 -31.48 -7.61
CA LYS A 230 -0.95 -31.32 -7.69
C LYS A 230 -0.46 -29.98 -7.12
N HIS A 231 -1.23 -28.90 -7.26
CA HIS A 231 -0.81 -27.54 -6.91
C HIS A 231 -1.54 -26.99 -5.69
N ARG A 232 -2.49 -27.75 -5.13
CA ARG A 232 -3.43 -27.28 -4.12
C ARG A 232 -2.73 -26.71 -2.89
N SER A 233 -1.83 -27.47 -2.27
CA SER A 233 -1.17 -27.07 -1.03
C SER A 233 -0.35 -25.79 -1.21
N ASP A 234 0.41 -25.70 -2.29
CA ASP A 234 1.25 -24.55 -2.59
C ASP A 234 0.42 -23.32 -2.97
N ALA A 235 -0.69 -23.51 -3.69
CA ALA A 235 -1.63 -22.44 -4.01
C ALA A 235 -2.31 -21.88 -2.76
N ILE A 236 -2.72 -22.73 -1.81
CA ILE A 236 -3.27 -22.31 -0.52
C ILE A 236 -2.24 -21.52 0.28
N LEU A 237 -1.00 -22.03 0.37
CA LEU A 237 0.09 -21.33 1.05
C LEU A 237 0.41 -19.97 0.40
N ALA A 238 0.38 -19.89 -0.93
CA ALA A 238 0.56 -18.63 -1.65
C ALA A 238 -0.59 -17.66 -1.39
N LEU A 239 -1.84 -18.13 -1.31
CA LEU A 239 -3.01 -17.31 -0.98
C LEU A 239 -2.97 -16.82 0.48
N GLN A 240 -2.58 -17.66 1.44
CA GLN A 240 -2.42 -17.24 2.84
C GLN A 240 -1.37 -16.13 2.99
N ARG A 241 -0.32 -16.16 2.16
CA ARG A 241 0.76 -15.16 2.15
C ARG A 241 0.42 -13.88 1.38
N ALA A 242 -0.65 -13.89 0.58
CA ALA A 242 -1.15 -12.71 -0.13
C ALA A 242 -1.86 -11.70 0.80
N GLY A 243 -1.96 -11.99 2.09
CA GLY A 243 -2.66 -11.15 3.06
C GLY A 243 -4.18 -11.14 2.82
N ALA A 244 -4.84 -10.02 3.11
CA ALA A 244 -6.30 -9.94 3.11
C ALA A 244 -6.95 -10.34 1.77
N GLY A 245 -6.29 -10.08 0.63
CA GLY A 245 -6.80 -10.44 -0.69
C GLY A 245 -6.88 -11.96 -0.89
N GLY A 246 -5.82 -12.68 -0.55
CA GLY A 246 -5.82 -14.13 -0.62
C GLY A 246 -6.69 -14.78 0.46
N VAL A 247 -6.79 -14.18 1.65
CA VAL A 247 -7.74 -14.63 2.68
C VAL A 247 -9.19 -14.49 2.19
N LYS A 248 -9.56 -13.37 1.56
CA LYS A 248 -10.89 -13.21 0.96
C LYS A 248 -11.16 -14.29 -0.09
N VAL A 249 -10.19 -14.55 -0.96
CA VAL A 249 -10.31 -15.63 -1.97
C VAL A 249 -10.50 -17.00 -1.32
N LEU A 250 -9.76 -17.30 -0.25
CA LEU A 250 -9.93 -18.55 0.50
C LEU A 250 -11.32 -18.64 1.13
N ILE A 251 -11.85 -17.54 1.68
CA ILE A 251 -13.23 -17.44 2.20
C ILE A 251 -14.26 -17.65 1.09
N ASP A 252 -14.09 -17.02 -0.06
CA ASP A 252 -14.99 -17.19 -1.21
C ASP A 252 -14.98 -18.66 -1.69
N LEU A 253 -13.82 -19.32 -1.72
CA LEU A 253 -13.68 -20.75 -2.02
C LEU A 253 -14.37 -21.64 -0.98
N LEU A 254 -14.27 -21.30 0.31
CA LEU A 254 -14.95 -22.02 1.40
C LEU A 254 -16.47 -21.93 1.30
N VAL A 255 -16.99 -20.75 0.96
CA VAL A 255 -18.42 -20.52 0.76
C VAL A 255 -18.92 -21.30 -0.46
N ALA A 256 -18.15 -21.32 -1.55
CA ALA A 256 -18.49 -22.03 -2.76
C ALA A 256 -18.35 -23.57 -2.67
N ALA A 257 -17.56 -24.08 -1.70
CA ALA A 257 -17.29 -25.51 -1.57
C ALA A 257 -18.56 -26.30 -1.17
N PRO A 258 -19.03 -27.25 -2.01
CA PRO A 258 -20.25 -28.02 -1.76
C PRO A 258 -20.10 -29.04 -0.62
N ALA A 259 -18.89 -29.55 -0.35
CA ALA A 259 -18.67 -30.61 0.64
C ALA A 259 -17.79 -30.17 1.84
N MET A 260 -18.12 -30.68 3.04
CA MET A 260 -17.32 -30.45 4.26
C MET A 260 -15.87 -30.94 4.15
N ALA A 261 -15.64 -32.02 3.40
CA ALA A 261 -14.30 -32.54 3.14
C ALA A 261 -13.44 -31.55 2.33
N GLU A 262 -14.06 -30.79 1.40
CA GLU A 262 -13.35 -29.78 0.60
C GLU A 262 -13.04 -28.52 1.42
N ARG A 263 -13.93 -28.13 2.34
CA ARG A 263 -13.70 -27.00 3.25
C ARG A 263 -12.56 -27.23 4.23
N ARG A 264 -12.43 -28.47 4.73
CA ARG A 264 -11.37 -28.89 5.65
C ARG A 264 -9.96 -28.84 5.05
N VAL A 265 -9.83 -28.77 3.73
CA VAL A 265 -8.50 -28.72 3.08
C VAL A 265 -7.98 -27.28 2.97
N LEU A 266 -8.83 -26.28 3.19
CA LEU A 266 -8.48 -24.85 3.08
C LEU A 266 -7.94 -24.24 4.40
N PHE A 267 -7.97 -24.99 5.50
CA PHE A 267 -7.48 -24.64 6.85
C PHE A 267 -6.74 -25.80 7.49
#